data_AF-A0A2X2E1B5-F1
#
_entry.id   AF-A0A2X2E1B5-F1
#
_cell.length_a   1.000
_cell.length_b   1.000
_cell.length_c   1.000
_cell.angle_alpha   90.00
_cell.angle_beta   90.00
_cell.angle_gamma   90.00
#
_symmetry.space_group_name_H-M   'P 1'
#
loop_
_entity.id
_entity.type
_entity.pdbx_description
1 polymer ?
#
loop_
_entity_poly.entity_id
_entity_poly.type
_entity_poly.pdbx_seq_one_letter_code
_entity_poly.pdbx_strand_id
1 'polypeptide(L)'
;MKYELDKTDGHARRGRLKFERGVVETPAFMPVGTYGTVKGMTPEEVEATGAQILLGNTFHLWLRPGQEIMKLHGDLHDFMQWKGPILTDSGGFQVFSLGAMRKIKEEGVHFRNPINGEKIFLSPEKINGNSV
;
A
#
# COMPACT_ATOMS: atom_id res chain seq x y z
N MET A 1 -9.38 11.61 -8.21
CA MET A 1 -9.85 11.62 -6.80
C MET A 1 -10.37 13.00 -6.45
N LYS A 2 -11.49 13.09 -5.74
CA LYS A 2 -12.07 14.36 -5.24
C LYS A 2 -12.37 14.24 -3.74
N TYR A 3 -11.98 15.24 -2.96
CA TYR A 3 -12.37 15.35 -1.56
C TYR A 3 -13.53 16.35 -1.41
N GLU A 4 -14.53 15.99 -0.60
CA GLU A 4 -15.66 16.83 -0.23
C GLU A 4 -15.74 16.93 1.30
N LEU A 5 -15.85 18.15 1.83
CA LEU A 5 -16.00 18.42 3.26
C LEU A 5 -17.49 18.64 3.55
N ASP A 6 -18.07 17.81 4.41
CA ASP A 6 -19.49 17.88 4.76
C ASP A 6 -19.73 18.78 5.96
N LYS A 7 -18.92 18.63 7.01
CA LYS A 7 -19.07 19.37 8.27
C LYS A 7 -17.76 19.47 9.04
N THR A 8 -17.62 20.53 9.82
CA THR A 8 -16.55 20.71 10.81
C THR A 8 -17.13 20.87 12.22
N ASP A 9 -16.33 20.46 13.21
CA ASP A 9 -16.57 20.75 14.63
C ASP A 9 -15.20 20.96 15.31
N GLY A 10 -14.85 22.21 15.62
CA GLY A 10 -13.49 22.59 15.99
C GLY A 10 -12.48 22.15 14.92
N HIS A 11 -11.52 21.29 15.29
CA HIS A 11 -10.53 20.71 14.38
C HIS A 11 -11.00 19.41 13.69
N ALA A 12 -12.13 18.84 14.12
CA ALA A 12 -12.68 17.63 13.52
C ALA A 12 -13.34 17.94 12.17
N ARG A 13 -13.21 17.02 11.22
CA ARG A 13 -13.73 17.17 9.86
C ARG A 13 -14.44 15.88 9.45
N ARG A 14 -15.69 16.01 9.04
CA ARG A 14 -16.45 14.96 8.36
C ARG A 14 -16.41 15.25 6.87
N GLY A 15 -16.01 14.27 6.07
CA GLY A 15 -15.98 14.42 4.62
C GLY A 15 -15.97 13.10 3.89
N ARG A 16 -15.74 13.16 2.58
CA ARG A 16 -15.75 12.01 1.67
C ARG A 16 -14.64 12.12 0.63
N LEU A 17 -13.94 11.02 0.39
CA LEU A 17 -13.05 10.86 -0.74
C LEU A 17 -13.77 10.05 -1.82
N LYS A 18 -13.90 10.62 -3.01
CA LYS A 18 -14.49 9.97 -4.19
C LYS A 18 -13.39 9.46 -5.11
N PHE A 19 -13.40 8.17 -5.35
CA PHE A 19 -12.56 7.46 -6.30
C PHE A 19 -13.45 6.81 -7.37
N GLU A 20 -12.85 6.37 -8.47
CA GLU A 20 -13.57 5.59 -9.49
C GLU A 20 -14.09 4.26 -8.92
N ARG A 21 -13.33 3.67 -7.99
CA ARG A 21 -13.64 2.39 -7.33
C ARG A 21 -14.47 2.52 -6.04
N GLY A 22 -14.98 3.70 -5.71
CA GLY A 22 -15.87 3.87 -4.56
C GLY A 22 -15.69 5.17 -3.77
N VAL A 23 -16.45 5.28 -2.68
CA VAL A 23 -16.44 6.43 -1.77
C VAL A 23 -15.93 6.00 -0.40
N VAL A 24 -15.04 6.81 0.18
CA VAL A 24 -14.51 6.61 1.54
C VAL A 24 -14.98 7.77 2.41
N GLU A 25 -15.73 7.46 3.45
CA GLU A 25 -16.14 8.40 4.48
C GLU A 25 -14.96 8.71 5.40
N THR A 26 -14.71 9.98 5.69
CA THR A 26 -13.65 10.42 6.61
C THR A 26 -14.25 10.99 7.89
N PRO A 27 -13.64 10.74 9.08
CA PRO A 27 -12.38 10.02 9.32
C PRO A 27 -12.46 8.52 8.99
N ALA A 28 -11.41 7.97 8.36
CA ALA A 28 -11.36 6.59 7.90
C ALA A 28 -10.26 5.80 8.62
N PHE A 29 -10.54 4.54 8.93
CA PHE A 29 -9.55 3.56 9.35
C PHE A 29 -9.25 2.62 8.18
N MET A 30 -7.98 2.34 7.93
CA MET A 30 -7.53 1.54 6.78
C MET A 30 -6.89 0.24 7.29
N PRO A 31 -7.53 -0.93 7.13
CA PRO A 31 -6.87 -2.20 7.37
C PRO A 31 -5.63 -2.36 6.48
N VAL A 32 -4.55 -2.86 7.06
CA VAL A 32 -3.27 -3.00 6.37
C VAL A 32 -3.14 -4.38 5.75
N GLY A 33 -3.01 -4.41 4.43
CA GLY A 33 -2.69 -5.59 3.63
C GLY A 33 -1.18 -5.74 3.44
N THR A 34 -0.60 -6.77 4.04
CA THR A 34 0.80 -7.15 3.84
C THR A 34 0.84 -8.40 2.98
N TYR A 35 1.63 -8.40 1.90
CA TYR A 35 1.63 -9.47 0.90
C TYR A 35 0.27 -9.71 0.21
N GLY A 36 -0.54 -8.66 0.03
CA GLY A 36 -1.81 -8.74 -0.70
C GLY A 36 -2.95 -9.37 0.10
N THR A 37 -2.86 -9.38 1.43
CA THR A 37 -3.94 -9.87 2.30
C THR A 37 -3.94 -9.13 3.64
N VAL A 38 -5.13 -8.90 4.19
CA VAL A 38 -5.30 -8.52 5.59
C VAL A 38 -5.16 -9.79 6.42
N LYS A 39 -4.15 -9.83 7.28
CA LYS A 39 -3.74 -11.08 7.94
C LYS A 39 -4.89 -11.70 8.74
N GLY A 40 -5.24 -12.94 8.37
CA GLY A 40 -6.24 -13.74 9.08
C GLY A 40 -7.68 -13.43 8.69
N MET A 41 -7.91 -12.68 7.62
CA MET A 41 -9.25 -12.35 7.12
C MET A 41 -9.35 -12.57 5.61
N THR A 42 -10.49 -13.04 5.13
CA THR A 42 -10.83 -13.03 3.70
C THR A 42 -11.26 -11.62 3.27
N PRO A 43 -11.23 -11.29 1.96
CA PRO A 43 -11.72 -10.00 1.47
C PRO A 43 -13.17 -9.70 1.89
N GLU A 44 -14.03 -10.72 1.91
CA GLU A 44 -15.43 -10.61 2.34
C GLU A 44 -15.55 -10.32 3.84
N GLU A 45 -14.71 -10.93 4.68
CA GLU A 45 -14.67 -10.64 6.11
C GLU A 45 -14.21 -9.20 6.36
N VAL A 46 -13.23 -8.71 5.59
CA VAL A 46 -12.77 -7.32 5.65
C VAL A 46 -13.88 -6.36 5.22
N GLU A 47 -14.57 -6.66 4.12
CA GLU A 47 -15.72 -5.88 3.65
C GLU A 47 -16.83 -5.83 4.71
N ALA A 48 -17.12 -6.96 5.36
CA ALA A 48 -18.12 -7.06 6.42
C ALA A 48 -17.81 -6.21 7.67
N THR A 49 -16.55 -5.79 7.87
CA THR A 49 -16.20 -4.84 8.94
C THR A 49 -16.65 -3.40 8.65
N GLY A 50 -17.08 -3.11 7.42
CA GLY A 50 -17.36 -1.75 6.95
C GLY A 50 -16.12 -1.01 6.44
N ALA A 51 -15.01 -1.72 6.20
CA ALA A 51 -13.83 -1.12 5.58
C ALA A 51 -14.17 -0.60 4.18
N GLN A 52 -13.82 0.66 3.91
CA GLN A 52 -14.07 1.32 2.63
C GLN A 52 -12.80 1.50 1.79
N ILE A 53 -11.64 1.28 2.39
CA ILE A 53 -10.33 1.44 1.76
C ILE A 53 -9.31 0.58 2.50
N LEU A 54 -8.38 -0.01 1.76
CA LEU A 54 -7.27 -0.77 2.33
C LEU A 54 -5.94 -0.05 2.11
N LEU A 55 -4.98 -0.32 2.99
CA LEU A 55 -3.58 0.08 2.77
C LEU A 55 -2.78 -1.11 2.27
N GLY A 56 -2.26 -1.05 1.05
CA GLY A 56 -1.38 -2.07 0.48
C GLY A 56 0.09 -1.73 0.70
N ASN A 57 0.86 -2.69 1.22
CA ASN A 57 2.30 -2.52 1.39
C ASN A 57 3.09 -2.88 0.12
N THR A 58 3.61 -1.88 -0.59
CA THR A 58 4.30 -2.08 -1.86
C THR A 58 5.67 -2.72 -1.69
N PHE A 59 6.38 -2.45 -0.59
CA PHE A 59 7.69 -3.04 -0.34
C PHE A 59 7.61 -4.57 -0.28
N HIS A 60 6.64 -5.09 0.46
CA HIS A 60 6.46 -6.54 0.59
C HIS A 60 6.00 -7.16 -0.73
N LEU A 61 5.01 -6.56 -1.41
CA LEU A 61 4.50 -7.03 -2.70
C LEU A 61 5.56 -7.05 -3.80
N TRP A 62 6.43 -6.04 -3.83
CA TRP A 62 7.53 -5.94 -4.77
C TRP A 62 8.60 -7.01 -4.54
N LEU A 63 8.92 -7.32 -3.28
CA LEU A 63 9.85 -8.40 -2.96
C LEU A 63 9.25 -9.78 -3.20
N ARG A 64 7.96 -9.94 -2.90
CA ARG A 64 7.20 -11.19 -3.10
C ARG A 64 5.71 -10.87 -3.15
N PRO A 65 4.97 -11.28 -4.18
CA PRO A 65 5.39 -12.18 -5.25
C PRO A 65 6.24 -11.52 -6.35
N GLY A 66 6.39 -10.19 -6.34
CA GLY A 66 7.07 -9.42 -7.38
C GLY A 66 6.12 -8.92 -8.46
N GLN A 67 6.54 -7.88 -9.18
CA GLN A 67 5.69 -7.21 -10.18
C GLN A 67 5.27 -8.12 -11.33
N GLU A 68 6.16 -9.03 -11.77
CA GLU A 68 5.85 -9.92 -12.89
C GLU A 68 4.70 -10.87 -12.56
N ILE A 69 4.66 -11.40 -11.33
CA ILE A 69 3.53 -12.22 -10.87
C ILE A 69 2.28 -11.36 -10.68
N MET A 70 2.40 -10.12 -10.20
CA MET A 70 1.25 -9.22 -10.07
C MET A 70 0.59 -8.97 -11.42
N LYS A 71 1.38 -8.64 -12.46
CA LYS A 71 0.87 -8.40 -13.83
C LYS A 71 0.16 -9.62 -14.42
N LEU A 72 0.63 -10.84 -14.12
CA LEU A 72 -0.03 -12.06 -14.56
C LEU A 72 -1.43 -12.24 -13.95
N HIS A 73 -1.69 -11.62 -12.80
CA HIS A 73 -2.98 -11.64 -12.12
C HIS A 73 -3.83 -10.38 -12.40
N GLY A 74 -3.38 -9.49 -13.29
CA GLY A 74 -4.02 -8.20 -13.56
C GLY A 74 -3.39 -7.09 -12.73
N ASP A 75 -4.15 -6.52 -11.80
CA ASP A 75 -3.66 -5.51 -10.86
C ASP A 75 -3.75 -5.97 -9.40
N LEU A 76 -3.36 -5.10 -8.46
CA LEU A 76 -3.44 -5.39 -7.04
C LEU A 76 -4.88 -5.68 -6.55
N HIS A 77 -5.90 -5.10 -7.16
CA HIS A 77 -7.30 -5.37 -6.81
C HIS A 77 -7.67 -6.81 -7.16
N ASP A 78 -7.27 -7.26 -8.35
CA ASP A 78 -7.50 -8.63 -8.81
C ASP A 78 -6.72 -9.63 -7.94
N PHE A 79 -5.47 -9.32 -7.60
CA PHE A 79 -4.66 -10.18 -6.73
C PHE A 79 -5.23 -10.29 -5.31
N MET A 80 -5.71 -9.18 -4.74
CA MET A 80 -6.29 -9.15 -3.39
C MET A 80 -7.78 -9.54 -3.36
N GLN A 81 -8.41 -9.67 -4.53
CA GLN A 81 -9.87 -9.81 -4.68
C GLN A 81 -10.64 -8.68 -3.96
N TRP A 82 -10.09 -7.46 -3.95
CA TRP A 82 -10.69 -6.30 -3.30
C TRP A 82 -11.21 -5.30 -4.33
N LYS A 83 -12.50 -4.98 -4.30
CA LYS A 83 -13.13 -4.11 -5.31
C LYS A 83 -13.06 -2.62 -4.99
N GLY A 84 -12.87 -2.27 -3.71
CA GLY A 84 -12.84 -0.89 -3.25
C GLY A 84 -11.49 -0.20 -3.48
N PRO A 85 -11.35 1.07 -3.08
CA PRO A 85 -10.09 1.80 -3.10
C PRO A 85 -8.95 1.09 -2.33
N ILE A 86 -7.73 1.23 -2.85
CA ILE A 86 -6.48 0.81 -2.20
C ILE A 86 -5.54 2.01 -2.17
N LEU A 87 -4.96 2.29 -1.01
CA LEU A 87 -3.84 3.21 -0.83
C LEU A 87 -2.55 2.38 -0.75
N THR A 88 -1.66 2.56 -1.71
CA THR A 88 -0.33 1.94 -1.68
C THR A 88 0.65 2.85 -0.95
N ASP A 89 1.40 2.32 0.01
CA ASP A 89 2.55 3.05 0.54
C ASP A 89 3.72 3.06 -0.47
N SER A 90 4.72 3.90 -0.25
CA SER A 90 5.89 3.97 -1.14
C SER A 90 6.96 2.92 -0.82
N GLY A 91 6.75 2.09 0.21
CA GLY A 91 7.77 1.16 0.71
C GLY A 91 8.99 1.81 1.35
N GLY A 92 9.09 3.15 1.33
CA GLY A 92 10.24 3.89 1.82
C GLY A 92 10.47 3.65 3.30
N PHE A 93 9.41 3.73 4.13
CA PHE A 93 9.54 3.51 5.57
C PHE A 93 10.16 2.15 5.92
N GLN A 94 9.80 1.09 5.17
CA GLN A 94 10.30 -0.26 5.38
C GLN A 94 11.80 -0.32 5.03
N VAL A 95 12.20 0.26 3.90
CA VAL A 95 13.61 0.45 3.55
C VAL A 95 14.35 1.24 4.64
N PHE A 96 13.68 2.21 5.26
CA PHE A 96 14.23 2.96 6.38
C PHE A 96 14.37 2.13 7.67
N SER A 97 13.45 1.20 7.92
CA SER A 97 13.43 0.36 9.11
C SER A 97 14.39 -0.84 9.09
N LEU A 98 15.01 -1.18 7.95
CA LEU A 98 15.94 -2.32 7.79
C LEU A 98 17.28 -2.19 8.57
N GLY A 99 17.43 -1.17 9.41
CA GLY A 99 18.55 -1.05 10.35
C GLY A 99 19.93 -1.05 9.68
N ALA A 100 20.85 -1.88 10.19
CA ALA A 100 22.26 -1.96 9.76
C ALA A 100 22.46 -2.53 8.34
N MET A 101 21.41 -3.02 7.69
CA MET A 101 21.51 -3.66 6.38
C MET A 101 21.47 -2.69 5.19
N ARG A 102 21.54 -1.37 5.44
CA ARG A 102 21.43 -0.35 4.39
C ARG A 102 22.63 0.60 4.31
N LYS A 103 22.90 1.09 3.10
CA LYS A 103 23.75 2.26 2.84
C LYS A 103 22.93 3.30 2.11
N ILE A 104 22.69 4.44 2.75
CA ILE A 104 21.97 5.57 2.18
C ILE A 104 22.99 6.45 1.46
N LYS A 105 22.67 6.83 0.23
CA LYS A 105 23.36 7.86 -0.55
C LYS A 105 22.31 8.83 -1.09
N GLU A 106 22.76 9.97 -1.61
CA GLU A 106 21.89 10.93 -2.28
C GLU A 106 21.13 10.31 -3.46
N GLU A 107 21.81 9.44 -4.22
CA GLU A 107 21.24 8.71 -5.37
C GLU A 107 20.20 7.63 -5.00
N GLY A 108 20.10 7.22 -3.73
CA GLY A 108 19.17 6.17 -3.29
C GLY A 108 19.70 5.30 -2.15
N VAL A 109 19.05 4.16 -1.94
CA VAL A 109 19.37 3.24 -0.84
C VAL A 109 19.78 1.88 -1.37
N HIS A 110 20.95 1.41 -0.94
CA HIS A 110 21.34 0.01 -1.09
C HIS A 110 20.93 -0.78 0.14
N PHE A 111 20.35 -1.95 -0.05
CA PHE A 111 20.04 -2.88 1.04
C PHE A 111 20.11 -4.33 0.58
N ARG A 112 20.04 -5.29 1.51
CA ARG A 112 19.92 -6.71 1.19
C ARG A 112 18.46 -7.14 1.21
N ASN A 113 18.03 -7.86 0.17
CA ASN A 113 16.72 -8.48 0.13
C ASN A 113 16.55 -9.38 1.37
N PRO A 114 15.55 -9.13 2.23
CA PRO A 114 15.35 -9.93 3.45
C PRO A 114 14.92 -11.38 3.17
N ILE A 115 14.49 -11.69 1.94
CA ILE A 115 14.03 -13.02 1.53
C ILE A 115 15.18 -13.88 1.01
N ASN A 116 16.00 -13.35 0.10
CA ASN A 116 17.04 -14.12 -0.61
C ASN A 116 18.47 -13.60 -0.41
N GLY A 117 18.65 -12.47 0.28
CA GLY A 117 19.96 -11.89 0.61
C GLY A 117 20.65 -11.10 -0.51
N GLU A 118 20.03 -10.98 -1.69
CA GLU A 118 20.57 -10.24 -2.83
C GLU A 118 20.75 -8.75 -2.53
N LYS A 119 21.79 -8.13 -3.11
CA LYS A 119 21.99 -6.69 -2.99
C LYS A 119 21.05 -5.96 -3.94
N ILE A 120 20.21 -5.10 -3.38
CA ILE A 120 19.24 -4.29 -4.11
C ILE A 120 19.64 -2.82 -4.01
N PHE A 121 19.41 -2.08 -5.10
CA PHE A 121 19.48 -0.62 -5.12
C PHE A 121 18.12 -0.03 -5.47
N LEU A 122 17.62 0.85 -4.61
CA LEU A 122 16.32 1.52 -4.74
C LEU A 122 16.54 3.04 -4.80
N SER A 123 16.16 3.65 -5.91
CA SER A 123 16.17 5.11 -6.10
C SER A 123 14.74 5.67 -5.98
N PRO A 124 14.56 6.99 -5.77
CA PRO A 124 13.25 7.63 -5.76
C PRO A 124 12.41 7.33 -7.01
N GLU A 125 13.04 7.29 -8.18
CA GLU A 125 12.38 6.99 -9.46
C GLU A 125 11.89 5.55 -9.51
N LYS A 126 12.68 4.60 -9.01
CA LYS A 126 12.28 3.20 -8.92
C LYS A 126 11.13 2.99 -7.94
N ILE A 127 11.07 3.75 -6.84
CA ILE A 127 9.95 3.68 -5.89
C ILE A 127 8.63 4.01 -6.58
N ASN A 128 8.59 5.10 -7.36
CA ASN A 128 7.37 5.51 -8.06
C ASN A 128 7.01 4.54 -9.20
N GLY A 129 7.99 3.97 -9.88
CA GLY A 129 7.80 2.95 -10.94
C GLY A 129 7.49 1.54 -10.43
N ASN A 130 7.75 1.26 -9.15
CA ASN A 130 7.51 -0.04 -8.53
C ASN A 130 6.10 -0.19 -7.93
N SER A 131 5.24 0.81 -8.11
CA SER A 131 3.82 0.76 -7.74
C SER A 131 3.16 -0.44 -8.43
N VAL A 132 2.79 -1.45 -7.63
CA VAL A 132 2.05 -2.66 -8.03
C VAL A 132 0.56 -2.36 -8.12
#